data_AF-A0A6C0HWY5-F1
#
_entry.id   AF-A0A6C0HWY5-F1
#
_cell.length_a   1.000
_cell.length_b   1.000
_cell.length_c   1.000
_cell.angle_alpha   90.00
_cell.angle_beta   90.00
_cell.angle_gamma   90.00
#
_symmetry.space_group_name_H-M   'P 1'
#
loop_
_entity.id
_entity.type
_entity.pdbx_description
1 polymer ?
#
loop_
_entity_poly.entity_id
_entity_poly.type
_entity_poly.pdbx_seq_one_letter_code
_entity_poly.pdbx_strand_id
1 'polypeptide(L)'
;MTDTIEEDNQQKMDKYKCSPPHPSYISGLIDGDGCVFIRKISDGYQSGITITQCRTNVLQIIRYHFGGSITSSTNRNNKIDNLMDETNEYFHKHNVRNQYNLLIRSNEYQVLLEYLQNSFIIKQKQYMALYEFNKLTNLHDKIAEKEILFSTCSGCNLKCEINSINLSRINIEYISGLFDAEGCFYINKNNNAFYTSISQKNHPLILYEIQKYLCFGKIERDIEFKITKKLDCLKFIRLVKPHLIVKYNQAEAFETFLQTNDTIIKEKMYKICNEEKHKIENFIDLNQNDVGKEGYVETIRLRELKEKVCKQILIKQVYKEKSEKMKGEGNHNYGKEFSKETKKKMSNSIKDAKNSVSDETIIKVRQMIKEGHKNIDIQHTLNLPRHTITRIKNGTICCRIEEKINTKSMTKEEVNLSKRKIQSDEIINVIEKYISNWKPKQILDYLIEEREKNNIPNTITIDIVKNIKRNMKNNQKIIYESEVSLEKYNYYTELINKYNETS
;
A
#
# COMPACT_ATOMS: atom_id res chain seq x y z
N MET A 1 -27.41 8.12 13.40
CA MET A 1 -26.87 7.93 14.75
C MET A 1 -26.97 6.46 15.11
N THR A 2 -25.87 5.85 15.50
CA THR A 2 -25.83 4.47 16.02
C THR A 2 -26.52 4.39 17.37
N ASP A 3 -26.99 3.20 17.73
CA ASP A 3 -27.72 3.01 18.97
C ASP A 3 -26.77 2.82 20.17
N THR A 4 -25.50 2.44 19.92
CA THR A 4 -24.47 2.27 20.97
C THR A 4 -23.11 2.90 20.63
N ILE A 5 -22.26 3.06 21.65
CA ILE A 5 -20.86 3.53 21.52
C ILE A 5 -20.01 2.51 20.76
N GLU A 6 -20.25 1.23 21.03
CA GLU A 6 -19.58 0.09 20.42
C GLU A 6 -19.84 0.02 18.91
N GLU A 7 -21.09 0.22 18.49
CA GLU A 7 -21.46 0.30 17.08
C GLU A 7 -20.81 1.50 16.36
N ASP A 8 -20.77 2.67 17.00
CA ASP A 8 -20.07 3.84 16.44
C ASP A 8 -18.59 3.52 16.23
N ASN A 9 -17.93 2.98 17.27
CA ASN A 9 -16.52 2.60 17.19
C ASN A 9 -16.24 1.63 16.04
N GLN A 10 -17.08 0.60 15.87
CA GLN A 10 -16.95 -0.38 14.79
C GLN A 10 -17.15 0.28 13.42
N GLN A 11 -18.19 1.10 13.24
CA GLN A 11 -18.42 1.82 11.99
C GLN A 11 -17.26 2.75 11.62
N LYS A 12 -16.69 3.47 12.61
CA LYS A 12 -15.50 4.30 12.38
C LYS A 12 -14.30 3.44 12.02
N MET A 13 -14.09 2.31 12.70
CA MET A 13 -13.00 1.39 12.35
C MET A 13 -13.12 0.89 10.92
N ASP A 14 -14.31 0.44 10.51
CA ASP A 14 -14.57 -0.06 9.16
C ASP A 14 -14.34 1.02 8.09
N LYS A 15 -14.77 2.27 8.36
CA LYS A 15 -14.50 3.42 7.48
C LYS A 15 -13.01 3.63 7.21
N TYR A 16 -12.16 3.43 8.22
CA TYR A 16 -10.71 3.64 8.11
C TYR A 16 -9.91 2.35 7.96
N LYS A 17 -10.55 1.19 7.75
CA LYS A 17 -9.86 -0.11 7.69
C LYS A 17 -8.84 -0.20 6.56
N CYS A 18 -9.16 0.37 5.40
CA CYS A 18 -8.28 0.33 4.22
C CYS A 18 -7.32 1.52 4.12
N SER A 19 -7.57 2.61 4.84
CA SER A 19 -6.75 3.82 4.77
C SER A 19 -6.81 4.60 6.08
N PRO A 20 -5.66 5.05 6.62
CA PRO A 20 -5.64 5.88 7.83
C PRO A 20 -6.33 7.23 7.58
N PRO A 21 -6.75 7.92 8.66
CA PRO A 21 -7.19 9.31 8.57
C PRO A 21 -6.13 10.20 7.93
N HIS A 22 -6.55 11.32 7.31
CA HIS A 22 -5.64 12.27 6.67
C HIS A 22 -4.52 12.71 7.63
N PRO A 23 -3.26 12.86 7.20
CA PRO A 23 -2.15 13.15 8.11
C PRO A 23 -2.35 14.49 8.84
N SER A 24 -2.90 15.51 8.18
CA SER A 24 -3.23 16.78 8.85
C SER A 24 -4.26 16.63 9.97
N TYR A 25 -5.24 15.73 9.83
CA TYR A 25 -6.20 15.43 10.90
C TYR A 25 -5.51 14.84 12.12
N ILE A 26 -4.66 13.82 11.92
CA ILE A 26 -3.93 13.20 13.02
C ILE A 26 -2.98 14.21 13.68
N SER A 27 -2.29 15.05 12.90
CA SER A 27 -1.46 16.12 13.42
C SER A 27 -2.25 17.15 14.23
N GLY A 28 -3.44 17.57 13.77
CA GLY A 28 -4.32 18.48 14.52
C GLY A 28 -4.79 17.88 15.85
N LEU A 29 -5.13 16.59 15.85
CA LEU A 29 -5.48 15.85 17.05
C LEU A 29 -4.31 15.77 18.04
N ILE A 30 -3.10 15.46 17.56
CA ILE A 30 -1.88 15.43 18.39
C ILE A 30 -1.52 16.84 18.88
N ASP A 31 -1.72 17.87 18.07
CA ASP A 31 -1.46 19.27 18.41
C ASP A 31 -2.38 19.78 19.52
N GLY A 32 -3.63 19.29 19.60
CA GLY A 32 -4.50 19.47 20.77
C GLY A 32 -4.14 18.53 21.92
N ASP A 33 -4.62 17.29 21.87
CA ASP A 33 -4.63 16.34 22.99
C ASP A 33 -3.42 15.38 23.05
N GLY A 34 -2.51 15.48 22.09
CA GLY A 34 -1.31 14.64 22.03
C GLY A 34 -0.11 15.23 22.74
N CYS A 35 0.86 14.37 23.03
CA CYS A 35 2.17 14.74 23.53
C CYS A 35 3.27 14.00 22.77
N VAL A 36 4.21 14.77 22.22
CA VAL A 36 5.43 14.30 21.56
C VAL A 36 6.56 14.41 22.57
N PHE A 37 7.24 13.30 22.87
CA PHE A 37 8.22 13.29 23.96
C PHE A 37 9.49 12.52 23.63
N ILE A 38 10.56 12.98 24.25
CA ILE A 38 11.81 12.25 24.49
C ILE A 38 12.05 12.39 26.00
N ARG A 39 12.21 11.29 26.72
CA ARG A 39 12.41 11.26 28.17
C ARG A 39 13.61 10.41 28.54
N LYS A 40 14.33 10.82 29.59
CA LYS A 40 15.39 10.00 30.19
C LYS A 40 14.80 8.92 31.08
N ILE A 41 15.39 7.74 31.02
CA ILE A 41 15.15 6.60 31.91
C ILE A 41 16.50 6.13 32.47
N SER A 42 16.50 5.24 33.47
CA SER A 42 17.73 4.73 34.10
C SER A 42 18.77 4.25 33.07
N ASP A 43 18.30 3.55 32.04
CA ASP A 43 19.16 2.87 31.07
C ASP A 43 19.21 3.58 29.70
N GLY A 44 18.90 4.89 29.68
CA GLY A 44 19.01 5.72 28.48
C GLY A 44 17.79 6.58 28.21
N TYR A 45 17.15 6.37 27.07
CA TYR A 45 16.08 7.25 26.58
C TYR A 45 14.86 6.47 26.11
N GLN A 46 13.71 7.10 26.28
CA GLN A 46 12.46 6.65 25.70
C GLN A 46 11.80 7.78 24.95
N SER A 47 11.31 7.50 23.76
CA SER A 47 10.71 8.47 22.87
C SER A 47 9.40 7.94 22.31
N GLY A 48 8.55 8.85 21.86
CA GLY A 48 7.31 8.48 21.18
C GLY A 48 6.25 9.57 21.17
N ILE A 49 5.04 9.14 20.83
CA ILE A 49 3.84 9.96 20.79
C ILE A 49 2.80 9.33 21.71
N THR A 50 2.12 10.17 22.49
CA THR A 50 0.93 9.82 23.25
C THR A 50 -0.25 10.63 22.77
N ILE A 51 -1.44 10.02 22.74
CA ILE A 51 -2.70 10.71 22.45
C ILE A 51 -3.69 10.33 23.53
N THR A 52 -4.29 11.32 24.15
CA THR A 52 -5.24 11.12 25.23
C THR A 52 -6.65 11.46 24.75
N GLN A 53 -7.61 10.57 24.87
CA GLN A 53 -8.99 10.81 24.44
C GLN A 53 -10.01 10.19 25.40
N CYS A 54 -11.23 10.74 25.39
CA CYS A 54 -12.35 10.16 26.13
C CYS A 54 -13.07 9.04 25.37
N ARG A 55 -12.90 8.97 24.05
CA ARG A 55 -13.43 7.92 23.18
C ARG A 55 -12.30 7.11 22.58
N THR A 56 -12.47 5.79 22.51
CA THR A 56 -11.39 4.92 22.01
C THR A 56 -11.39 4.79 20.48
N ASN A 57 -12.46 5.14 19.76
CA ASN A 57 -12.55 5.04 18.30
C ASN A 57 -11.29 5.54 17.56
N VAL A 58 -10.90 6.80 17.76
CA VAL A 58 -9.74 7.39 17.09
C VAL A 58 -8.42 6.76 17.54
N LEU A 59 -8.31 6.36 18.80
CA LEU A 59 -7.13 5.68 19.34
C LEU A 59 -6.97 4.29 18.70
N GLN A 60 -8.07 3.57 18.56
CA GLN A 60 -8.09 2.26 17.92
C GLN A 60 -7.74 2.38 16.44
N ILE A 61 -8.28 3.36 15.72
CA ILE A 61 -7.94 3.60 14.31
C ILE A 61 -6.46 3.90 14.13
N ILE A 62 -5.90 4.81 14.94
CA ILE A 62 -4.47 5.14 14.87
C ILE A 62 -3.63 3.90 15.24
N ARG A 63 -4.02 3.15 16.27
CA ARG A 63 -3.33 1.90 16.65
C ARG A 63 -3.37 0.85 15.55
N TYR A 64 -4.50 0.71 14.86
CA TYR A 64 -4.67 -0.23 13.76
C TYR A 64 -3.65 0.03 12.65
N HIS A 65 -3.41 1.29 12.29
CA HIS A 65 -2.46 1.63 11.20
C HIS A 65 -1.01 1.73 11.65
N PHE A 66 -0.77 2.22 12.87
CA PHE A 66 0.55 2.69 13.30
C PHE A 66 1.13 1.96 14.52
N GLY A 67 0.41 0.98 15.07
CA GLY A 67 0.87 0.22 16.22
C GLY A 67 0.67 0.94 17.56
N GLY A 68 1.48 0.59 18.56
CA GLY A 68 1.31 1.08 19.93
C GLY A 68 0.30 0.28 20.78
N SER A 69 0.04 0.82 21.96
CA SER A 69 -0.79 0.23 23.02
C SER A 69 -1.77 1.27 23.57
N ILE A 70 -3.02 0.87 23.79
CA ILE A 70 -4.03 1.70 24.45
C ILE A 70 -4.11 1.29 25.92
N THR A 71 -4.04 2.26 26.83
CA THR A 71 -4.22 2.05 28.27
C THR A 71 -5.31 2.96 28.81
N SER A 72 -5.99 2.53 29.88
CA SER A 72 -6.98 3.33 30.59
C SER A 72 -6.39 3.97 31.85
N SER A 73 -6.85 5.17 32.22
CA SER A 73 -6.51 5.78 33.50
C SER A 73 -7.36 5.18 34.63
N THR A 74 -6.76 4.39 35.51
CA THR A 74 -7.46 3.75 36.65
C THR A 74 -8.15 4.78 37.55
N ASN A 75 -7.53 5.94 37.75
CA ASN A 75 -8.04 6.99 38.63
C ASN A 75 -9.26 7.73 38.03
N ARG A 76 -9.38 7.79 36.69
CA ARG A 76 -10.51 8.46 36.03
C ARG A 76 -11.60 7.51 35.56
N ASN A 77 -11.30 6.22 35.45
CA ASN A 77 -12.23 5.20 34.95
C ASN A 77 -12.62 4.22 36.08
N ASN A 78 -12.73 4.71 37.32
CA ASN A 78 -13.05 3.88 38.48
C ASN A 78 -14.50 3.40 38.43
N LYS A 79 -14.71 2.09 38.28
CA LYS A 79 -16.05 1.50 38.15
C LYS A 79 -16.93 1.63 39.41
N ILE A 80 -16.34 1.86 40.57
CA ILE A 80 -17.07 2.00 41.85
C ILE A 80 -17.94 3.27 41.85
N ASP A 81 -17.50 4.30 41.15
CA ASP A 81 -18.17 5.59 41.11
C ASP A 81 -19.17 5.70 39.93
N ASN A 82 -19.49 4.58 39.28
CA ASN A 82 -20.42 4.56 38.15
C ASN A 82 -21.86 4.44 38.65
N LEU A 83 -22.76 5.24 38.09
CA LEU A 83 -24.21 5.16 38.29
C LEU A 83 -24.87 4.71 36.99
N MET A 84 -25.98 3.99 37.10
CA MET A 84 -26.83 3.62 35.97
C MET A 84 -28.05 4.53 35.97
N ASP A 85 -28.40 5.10 34.82
CA ASP A 85 -29.60 5.91 34.68
C ASP A 85 -30.86 5.06 34.37
N GLU A 86 -32.01 5.72 34.22
CA GLU A 86 -33.29 5.09 33.89
C GLU A 86 -33.29 4.39 32.51
N THR A 87 -32.29 4.67 31.66
CA THR A 87 -32.13 4.08 30.33
C THR A 87 -31.13 2.92 30.30
N ASN A 88 -30.69 2.45 31.47
CA ASN A 88 -29.63 1.44 31.63
C ASN A 88 -28.26 1.89 31.08
N GLU A 89 -28.01 3.19 30.95
CA GLU A 89 -26.70 3.71 30.55
C GLU A 89 -25.86 4.06 31.79
N TYR A 90 -24.56 3.74 31.73
CA TYR A 90 -23.62 4.04 32.81
C TYR A 90 -22.96 5.41 32.63
N PHE A 91 -22.99 6.21 33.68
CA PHE A 91 -22.28 7.49 33.78
C PHE A 91 -21.48 7.58 35.09
N HIS A 92 -20.47 8.44 35.12
CA HIS A 92 -19.67 8.62 36.32
C HIS A 92 -20.38 9.57 37.31
N LYS A 93 -20.53 9.17 38.59
CA LYS A 93 -21.21 9.93 39.66
C LYS A 93 -20.78 11.40 39.76
N HIS A 94 -19.48 11.65 39.56
CA HIS A 94 -18.88 12.97 39.61
C HIS A 94 -18.76 13.69 38.25
N ASN A 95 -19.44 13.21 37.20
CA ASN A 95 -19.34 13.73 35.81
C ASN A 95 -17.90 13.79 35.27
N VAL A 96 -17.02 12.92 35.77
CA VAL A 96 -15.65 12.78 35.28
C VAL A 96 -15.68 12.02 33.96
N ARG A 97 -14.90 12.48 32.99
CA ARG A 97 -14.80 11.83 31.69
C ARG A 97 -13.81 10.67 31.78
N ASN A 98 -14.12 9.57 31.09
CA ASN A 98 -13.14 8.52 30.87
C ASN A 98 -11.91 9.09 30.16
N GLN A 99 -10.76 8.47 30.42
CA GLN A 99 -9.51 8.84 29.79
C GLN A 99 -8.76 7.58 29.34
N TYR A 100 -8.52 7.51 28.04
CA TYR A 100 -7.73 6.47 27.40
C TYR A 100 -6.52 7.11 26.74
N ASN A 101 -5.40 6.39 26.79
CA ASN A 101 -4.11 6.86 26.29
C ASN A 101 -3.60 5.88 25.25
N LEU A 102 -3.49 6.33 24.00
CA LEU A 102 -2.69 5.63 23.01
C LEU A 102 -1.23 6.03 23.19
N LEU A 103 -0.36 5.03 23.20
CA LEU A 103 1.07 5.20 23.33
C LEU A 103 1.79 4.44 22.22
N ILE A 104 2.56 5.16 21.41
CA ILE A 104 3.37 4.60 20.33
C ILE A 104 4.82 4.94 20.61
N ARG A 105 5.66 3.90 20.80
CA ARG A 105 7.04 4.00 21.27
C ARG A 105 8.01 3.26 20.35
N SER A 106 9.29 3.57 20.51
CA SER A 106 10.41 2.86 19.89
C SER A 106 10.25 2.74 18.36
N ASN A 107 10.60 1.59 17.78
CA ASN A 107 10.59 1.38 16.33
C ASN A 107 9.17 1.45 15.69
N GLU A 108 8.09 1.43 16.48
CA GLU A 108 6.72 1.42 15.92
C GLU A 108 6.30 2.80 15.39
N TYR A 109 6.76 3.90 15.99
CA TYR A 109 6.31 5.24 15.57
C TYR A 109 6.97 5.72 14.28
N GLN A 110 7.96 5.01 13.70
CA GLN A 110 8.60 5.44 12.47
C GLN A 110 7.59 5.61 11.33
N VAL A 111 6.68 4.65 11.18
CA VAL A 111 5.62 4.69 10.16
C VAL A 111 4.72 5.91 10.37
N LEU A 112 4.36 6.19 11.62
CA LEU A 112 3.56 7.37 11.96
C LEU A 112 4.31 8.67 11.66
N LEU A 113 5.58 8.77 12.02
CA LEU A 113 6.36 9.98 11.77
C LEU A 113 6.45 10.27 10.27
N GLU A 114 6.82 9.29 9.45
CA GLU A 114 6.88 9.46 8.01
C GLU A 114 5.52 9.85 7.42
N TYR A 115 4.43 9.29 7.94
CA TYR A 115 3.07 9.63 7.51
C TYR A 115 2.67 11.07 7.86
N LEU A 116 3.08 11.58 9.03
CA LEU A 116 2.77 12.92 9.51
C LEU A 116 3.77 13.99 9.06
N GLN A 117 4.71 13.65 8.18
CA GLN A 117 5.71 14.59 7.71
C GLN A 117 5.05 15.84 7.12
N ASN A 118 5.49 17.01 7.58
CA ASN A 118 4.96 18.33 7.18
C ASN A 118 3.50 18.62 7.55
N SER A 119 2.89 17.84 8.43
CA SER A 119 1.48 18.06 8.84
C SER A 119 1.31 18.75 10.20
N PHE A 120 2.34 18.74 11.04
CA PHE A 120 2.32 19.44 12.34
C PHE A 120 2.40 20.96 12.19
N ILE A 121 1.71 21.66 13.09
CA ILE A 121 1.73 23.13 13.16
C ILE A 121 2.26 23.59 14.51
N ILE A 122 1.61 23.16 15.60
CA ILE A 122 1.93 23.58 16.96
C ILE A 122 3.17 22.85 17.46
N LYS A 123 3.16 21.51 17.42
CA LYS A 123 4.24 20.67 17.98
C LYS A 123 5.33 20.31 16.97
N GLN A 124 5.49 21.13 15.91
CA GLN A 124 6.43 20.86 14.81
C GLN A 124 7.90 20.74 15.28
N LYS A 125 8.34 21.58 16.24
CA LYS A 125 9.71 21.52 16.77
C LYS A 125 9.94 20.21 17.54
N GLN A 126 9.00 19.80 18.40
CA GLN A 126 9.04 18.51 19.09
C GLN A 126 9.05 17.34 18.11
N TYR A 127 8.18 17.41 17.10
CA TYR A 127 8.12 16.40 16.03
C TYR A 127 9.46 16.25 15.32
N MET A 128 10.12 17.35 14.94
CA MET A 128 11.42 17.29 14.26
C MET A 128 12.51 16.74 15.17
N ALA A 129 12.53 17.11 16.45
CA ALA A 129 13.45 16.53 17.42
C ALA A 129 13.24 15.01 17.56
N LEU A 130 11.98 14.57 17.64
CA LEU A 130 11.64 13.14 17.68
C LEU A 130 12.02 12.41 16.38
N TYR A 131 11.83 13.04 15.22
CA TYR A 131 12.19 12.48 13.92
C TYR A 131 13.69 12.23 13.78
N GLU A 132 14.52 13.21 14.16
CA GLU A 132 15.98 13.04 14.18
C GLU A 132 16.40 12.04 15.26
N PHE A 133 15.75 12.05 16.43
CA PHE A 133 16.06 11.10 17.51
C PHE A 133 15.84 9.65 17.07
N ASN A 134 14.80 9.39 16.27
CA ASN A 134 14.52 8.07 15.74
C ASN A 134 15.69 7.49 14.94
N LYS A 135 16.37 8.33 14.14
CA LYS A 135 17.53 7.91 13.34
C LYS A 135 18.73 7.51 14.19
N LEU A 136 18.84 8.08 15.39
CA LEU A 136 19.94 7.83 16.32
C LEU A 136 19.65 6.69 17.31
N THR A 137 18.40 6.22 17.40
CA THR A 137 17.96 5.33 18.49
C THR A 137 18.85 4.08 18.59
N ASN A 138 19.15 3.44 17.46
CA ASN A 138 19.96 2.21 17.38
C ASN A 138 21.47 2.44 17.18
N LEU A 139 21.94 3.70 17.19
CA LEU A 139 23.37 4.00 17.03
C LEU A 139 24.06 4.08 18.40
N HIS A 140 25.18 3.35 18.51
CA HIS A 140 26.12 3.48 19.61
C HIS A 140 26.90 4.80 19.51
N ASP A 141 27.43 5.30 20.64
CA ASP A 141 28.28 6.50 20.74
C ASP A 141 27.65 7.85 20.32
N LYS A 142 26.32 7.92 20.17
CA LYS A 142 25.58 9.15 19.86
C LYS A 142 24.91 9.82 21.07
N ILE A 143 25.46 9.63 22.27
CA ILE A 143 24.85 10.11 23.53
C ILE A 143 24.70 11.63 23.55
N ALA A 144 25.73 12.38 23.12
CA ALA A 144 25.68 13.84 23.11
C ALA A 144 24.60 14.40 22.16
N GLU A 145 24.45 13.80 20.98
CA GLU A 145 23.40 14.19 20.02
C GLU A 145 22.00 13.86 20.56
N LYS A 146 21.83 12.69 21.19
CA LYS A 146 20.58 12.29 21.87
C LYS A 146 20.21 13.27 22.99
N GLU A 147 21.19 13.75 23.75
CA GLU A 147 21.01 14.74 24.82
C GLU A 147 20.52 16.10 24.29
N ILE A 148 21.09 16.56 23.16
CA ILE A 148 20.67 17.81 22.50
C ILE A 148 19.21 17.73 22.04
N LEU A 149 18.83 16.60 21.41
CA LEU A 149 17.46 16.39 20.94
C LEU A 149 16.47 16.25 22.10
N PHE A 150 16.86 15.56 23.18
CA PHE A 150 16.09 15.49 24.42
C PHE A 150 15.85 16.90 25.00
N SER A 151 16.92 17.70 25.12
CA SER A 151 16.85 19.07 25.63
C SER A 151 15.98 19.97 24.75
N THR A 152 16.05 19.79 23.43
CA THR A 152 15.22 20.52 22.46
C THR A 152 13.74 20.16 22.64
N CYS A 153 13.42 18.87 22.69
CA CYS A 153 12.04 18.40 22.82
C CYS A 153 11.42 18.80 24.16
N SER A 154 12.16 18.65 25.26
CA SER A 154 11.70 19.03 26.60
C SER A 154 11.55 20.55 26.75
N GLY A 155 12.48 21.35 26.20
CA GLY A 155 12.42 22.81 26.23
C GLY A 155 11.21 23.39 25.49
N CYS A 156 10.77 22.75 24.41
CA CYS A 156 9.57 23.16 23.66
C CYS A 156 8.27 22.96 24.45
N ASN A 157 8.25 22.12 25.49
CA ASN A 157 7.09 21.99 26.37
C ASN A 157 6.98 23.17 27.36
N LEU A 158 8.05 23.95 27.54
CA LEU A 158 8.09 25.13 28.40
C LEU A 158 7.89 26.44 27.63
N LYS A 159 8.40 26.52 26.39
CA LYS A 159 8.31 27.71 25.52
C LYS A 159 7.50 27.41 24.27
N CYS A 160 6.32 28.02 24.19
CA CYS A 160 5.35 27.82 23.12
C CYS A 160 5.60 28.78 21.94
N GLU A 161 6.61 28.50 21.12
CA GLU A 161 6.88 29.27 19.90
C GLU A 161 6.34 28.56 18.66
N ILE A 162 5.40 29.20 17.96
CA ILE A 162 4.88 28.71 16.67
C ILE A 162 5.65 29.41 15.55
N ASN A 163 6.21 28.63 14.62
CA ASN A 163 6.80 29.18 13.41
C ASN A 163 5.68 29.60 12.44
N SER A 164 5.70 30.85 11.98
CA SER A 164 4.72 31.40 11.04
C SER A 164 4.62 30.60 9.73
N ILE A 165 5.72 29.98 9.28
CA ILE A 165 5.73 29.12 8.10
C ILE A 165 4.78 27.92 8.29
N ASN A 166 4.67 27.37 9.50
CA ASN A 166 3.81 26.23 9.76
C ASN A 166 2.33 26.58 9.70
N LEU A 167 1.96 27.84 9.98
CA LEU A 167 0.56 28.29 9.93
C LEU A 167 -0.03 28.20 8.51
N SER A 168 0.82 28.27 7.48
CA SER A 168 0.40 28.10 6.08
C SER A 168 -0.14 26.68 5.77
N ARG A 169 0.06 25.71 6.67
CA ARG A 169 -0.38 24.32 6.52
C ARG A 169 -1.80 24.08 7.02
N ILE A 170 -2.47 25.09 7.57
CA ILE A 170 -3.86 24.97 8.02
C ILE A 170 -4.74 24.55 6.84
N ASN A 171 -5.48 23.47 7.06
CA ASN A 171 -6.52 22.97 6.16
C ASN A 171 -7.69 22.45 7.00
N ILE A 172 -8.79 22.07 6.34
CA ILE A 172 -9.99 21.66 7.03
C ILE A 172 -9.79 20.35 7.82
N GLU A 173 -8.93 19.46 7.33
CA GLU A 173 -8.59 18.20 8.01
C GLU A 173 -7.87 18.47 9.33
N TYR A 174 -6.88 19.38 9.33
CA TYR A 174 -6.19 19.83 10.54
C TYR A 174 -7.15 20.47 11.54
N ILE A 175 -8.00 21.37 11.08
CA ILE A 175 -9.02 22.02 11.91
C ILE A 175 -9.96 20.98 12.52
N SER A 176 -10.33 19.95 11.75
CA SER A 176 -11.20 18.87 12.23
C SER A 176 -10.53 18.03 13.30
N GLY A 177 -9.24 17.70 13.15
CA GLY A 177 -8.46 16.98 14.17
C GLY A 177 -8.28 17.79 15.45
N LEU A 178 -7.96 19.08 15.31
CA LEU A 178 -7.86 20.00 16.43
C LEU A 178 -9.22 20.20 17.12
N PHE A 179 -10.31 20.21 16.35
CA PHE A 179 -11.68 20.30 16.89
C PHE A 179 -12.08 19.02 17.63
N ASP A 180 -11.70 17.84 17.15
CA ASP A 180 -11.91 16.58 17.86
C ASP A 180 -11.14 16.52 19.19
N ALA A 181 -10.01 17.22 19.31
CA ALA A 181 -9.34 17.44 20.59
C ALA A 181 -10.02 18.53 21.43
N GLU A 182 -9.88 19.79 21.00
CA GLU A 182 -10.13 21.01 21.81
C GLU A 182 -11.48 21.68 21.52
N GLY A 183 -12.21 21.18 20.52
CA GLY A 183 -13.47 21.75 20.07
C GLY A 183 -14.65 21.47 20.99
N CYS A 184 -15.67 22.32 20.93
CA CYS A 184 -16.89 22.20 21.70
C CYS A 184 -18.13 22.52 20.85
N PHE A 185 -19.14 21.65 20.91
CA PHE A 185 -20.51 21.98 20.54
C PHE A 185 -21.27 22.30 21.83
N TYR A 186 -21.79 23.52 21.93
CA TYR A 186 -22.53 23.95 23.11
C TYR A 186 -23.96 24.28 22.75
N ILE A 187 -24.89 23.72 23.52
CA ILE A 187 -26.30 24.10 23.56
C ILE A 187 -26.62 24.43 25.01
N ASN A 188 -27.21 25.61 25.25
CA ASN A 188 -27.67 26.02 26.58
C ASN A 188 -28.86 25.16 27.01
N LYS A 189 -29.03 24.94 28.32
CA LYS A 189 -30.12 24.16 28.92
C LYS A 189 -31.52 24.60 28.49
N ASN A 190 -31.71 25.91 28.27
CA ASN A 190 -32.99 26.45 27.82
C ASN A 190 -33.18 26.35 26.29
N ASN A 191 -32.28 25.70 25.56
CA ASN A 191 -32.27 25.53 24.10
C ASN A 191 -32.31 26.85 23.27
N ASN A 192 -32.09 28.00 23.93
CA ASN A 192 -32.18 29.34 23.32
C ASN A 192 -30.83 29.90 22.85
N ALA A 193 -29.72 29.33 23.28
CA ALA A 193 -28.38 29.77 22.90
C ALA A 193 -27.52 28.56 22.52
N PHE A 194 -26.73 28.72 21.48
CA PHE A 194 -25.83 27.69 20.98
C PHE A 194 -24.56 28.35 20.44
N TYR A 195 -23.46 27.60 20.44
CA TYR A 195 -22.25 27.98 19.73
C TYR A 195 -21.37 26.77 19.44
N THR A 196 -20.44 26.97 18.51
CA THR A 196 -19.31 26.07 18.29
C THR A 196 -18.04 26.81 18.64
N SER A 197 -17.11 26.19 19.36
CA SER A 197 -15.83 26.83 19.68
C SER A 197 -14.63 25.89 19.64
N ILE A 198 -13.43 26.48 19.48
CA ILE A 198 -12.12 25.84 19.64
C ILE A 198 -11.34 26.69 20.63
N SER A 199 -10.92 26.09 21.74
CA SER A 199 -10.08 26.76 22.73
C SER A 199 -8.62 26.41 22.51
N GLN A 200 -7.71 27.38 22.59
CA GLN A 200 -6.28 27.10 22.59
C GLN A 200 -5.49 28.14 23.38
N LYS A 201 -5.26 27.85 24.66
CA LYS A 201 -4.60 28.76 25.61
C LYS A 201 -3.10 28.95 25.33
N ASN A 202 -2.41 27.88 24.96
CA ASN A 202 -0.94 27.90 24.83
C ASN A 202 -0.49 28.44 23.47
N HIS A 203 -1.37 28.38 22.47
CA HIS A 203 -1.05 28.66 21.07
C HIS A 203 -2.14 29.52 20.39
N PRO A 204 -2.50 30.69 20.93
CA PRO A 204 -3.67 31.45 20.48
C PRO A 204 -3.59 31.93 19.03
N LEU A 205 -2.38 32.11 18.48
CA LEU A 205 -2.17 32.51 17.08
C LEU A 205 -2.83 31.55 16.08
N ILE A 206 -2.94 30.26 16.40
CA ILE A 206 -3.62 29.28 15.54
C ILE A 206 -5.08 29.66 15.31
N LEU A 207 -5.73 30.25 16.31
CA LEU A 207 -7.15 30.58 16.27
C LEU A 207 -7.43 31.72 15.28
N TYR A 208 -6.56 32.73 15.23
CA TYR A 208 -6.67 33.82 14.25
C TYR A 208 -6.49 33.31 12.82
N GLU A 209 -5.54 32.39 12.59
CA GLU A 209 -5.36 31.81 11.26
C GLU A 209 -6.52 30.88 10.87
N ILE A 210 -7.14 30.17 11.83
CA ILE A 210 -8.40 29.44 11.59
C ILE A 210 -9.53 30.41 11.23
N GLN A 211 -9.68 31.52 11.95
CA GLN A 211 -10.68 32.54 11.65
C GLN A 211 -10.48 33.11 10.23
N LYS A 212 -9.23 33.42 9.87
CA LYS A 212 -8.86 33.91 8.53
C LYS A 212 -9.15 32.87 7.46
N TYR A 213 -8.80 31.60 7.68
CA TYR A 213 -9.06 30.49 6.76
C TYR A 213 -10.56 30.29 6.52
N LEU A 214 -11.37 30.31 7.58
CA LEU A 214 -12.81 30.09 7.49
C LEU A 214 -13.58 31.32 6.99
N CYS A 215 -13.03 32.52 7.19
CA CYS A 215 -13.67 33.81 6.89
C CYS A 215 -14.97 34.07 7.68
N PHE A 216 -15.17 33.40 8.81
CA PHE A 216 -16.29 33.62 9.74
C PHE A 216 -15.88 33.22 11.17
N GLY A 217 -16.76 33.49 12.14
CA GLY A 217 -16.47 33.33 13.56
C GLY A 217 -15.71 34.51 14.15
N LYS A 218 -15.54 34.49 15.47
CA LYS A 218 -14.89 35.55 16.25
C LYS A 218 -13.92 34.95 17.25
N ILE A 219 -12.84 35.67 17.52
CA ILE A 219 -11.93 35.34 18.62
C ILE A 219 -12.44 36.04 19.88
N GLU A 220 -12.68 35.28 20.94
CA GLU A 220 -13.03 35.75 22.27
C GLU A 220 -11.83 35.58 23.21
N ARG A 221 -11.49 36.65 23.94
CA ARG A 221 -10.44 36.68 24.98
C ARG A 221 -9.06 36.18 24.53
N ASP A 222 -8.79 36.26 23.22
CA ASP A 222 -7.57 35.77 22.57
C ASP A 222 -7.25 34.30 22.82
N ILE A 223 -8.19 33.49 23.30
CA ILE A 223 -7.98 32.07 23.63
C ILE A 223 -9.05 31.14 23.07
N GLU A 224 -10.14 31.68 22.51
CA GLU A 224 -11.27 30.90 22.02
C GLU A 224 -11.73 31.43 20.65
N PHE A 225 -11.74 30.57 19.63
CA PHE A 225 -12.44 30.83 18.38
C PHE A 225 -13.88 30.36 18.53
N LYS A 226 -14.86 31.22 18.25
CA LYS A 226 -16.28 30.96 18.52
C LYS A 226 -17.18 31.36 17.36
N ILE A 227 -18.17 30.52 17.09
CA ILE A 227 -19.19 30.71 16.06
C ILE A 227 -20.56 30.66 16.74
N THR A 228 -21.32 31.76 16.65
CA THR A 228 -22.63 31.91 17.31
C THR A 228 -23.80 32.05 16.32
N LYS A 229 -23.53 32.38 15.05
CA LYS A 229 -24.57 32.52 14.03
C LYS A 229 -24.97 31.14 13.51
N LYS A 230 -26.28 30.85 13.46
CA LYS A 230 -26.85 29.58 12.96
C LYS A 230 -26.26 29.15 11.61
N LEU A 231 -26.26 30.07 10.63
CA LEU A 231 -25.78 29.79 9.27
C LEU A 231 -24.28 29.44 9.24
N ASP A 232 -23.47 30.16 10.02
CA ASP A 232 -22.02 29.92 10.10
C ASP A 232 -21.72 28.59 10.83
N CYS A 233 -22.48 28.25 11.88
CA CYS A 233 -22.38 26.94 12.54
C CYS A 233 -22.69 25.81 11.55
N LEU A 234 -23.78 25.90 10.79
CA LEU A 234 -24.12 24.89 9.77
C LEU A 234 -23.04 24.81 8.68
N LYS A 235 -22.50 25.94 8.24
CA LYS A 235 -21.37 25.99 7.29
C LYS A 235 -20.14 25.30 7.86
N PHE A 236 -19.79 25.55 9.12
CA PHE A 236 -18.67 24.91 9.81
C PHE A 236 -18.85 23.41 9.91
N ILE A 237 -20.01 22.94 10.40
CA ILE A 237 -20.33 21.51 10.51
C ILE A 237 -20.19 20.83 9.15
N ARG A 238 -20.74 21.42 8.09
CA ARG A 238 -20.63 20.86 6.72
C ARG A 238 -19.17 20.66 6.28
N LEU A 239 -18.27 21.53 6.71
CA LEU A 239 -16.84 21.44 6.39
C LEU A 239 -16.12 20.39 7.25
N VAL A 240 -16.35 20.35 8.57
CA VAL A 240 -15.58 19.47 9.47
C VAL A 240 -16.17 18.06 9.61
N LYS A 241 -17.50 17.91 9.58
CA LYS A 241 -18.20 16.65 9.85
C LYS A 241 -17.69 15.44 9.05
N PRO A 242 -17.34 15.56 7.74
CA PRO A 242 -16.80 14.43 6.98
C PRO A 242 -15.50 13.84 7.55
N HIS A 243 -14.74 14.67 8.27
CA HIS A 243 -13.42 14.35 8.83
C HIS A 243 -13.45 14.05 10.33
N LEU A 244 -14.51 14.43 11.06
CA LEU A 244 -14.64 14.14 12.49
C LEU A 244 -14.76 12.64 12.76
N ILE A 245 -14.10 12.20 13.82
CA ILE A 245 -14.14 10.83 14.34
C ILE A 245 -14.71 10.85 15.75
N VAL A 246 -14.13 11.65 16.66
CA VAL A 246 -14.50 11.67 18.09
C VAL A 246 -15.85 12.36 18.29
N LYS A 247 -16.03 13.55 17.70
CA LYS A 247 -17.21 14.40 17.90
C LYS A 247 -18.24 14.28 16.77
N TYR A 248 -18.20 13.20 15.99
CA TYR A 248 -19.09 13.01 14.84
C TYR A 248 -20.57 13.00 15.23
N ASN A 249 -20.95 12.20 16.23
CA ASN A 249 -22.35 12.10 16.69
C ASN A 249 -22.83 13.43 17.28
N GLN A 250 -21.97 14.11 18.05
CA GLN A 250 -22.25 15.45 18.55
C GLN A 250 -22.49 16.45 17.40
N ALA A 251 -21.74 16.34 16.29
CA ALA A 251 -21.93 17.18 15.12
C ALA A 251 -23.25 16.89 14.39
N GLU A 252 -23.64 15.62 14.23
CA GLU A 252 -24.94 15.25 13.66
C GLU A 252 -26.10 15.75 14.53
N ALA A 253 -26.00 15.58 15.85
CA ALA A 253 -27.00 16.06 16.78
C ALA A 253 -27.10 17.59 16.78
N PHE A 254 -25.96 18.28 16.77
CA PHE A 254 -25.92 19.74 16.73
C PHE A 254 -26.48 20.29 15.42
N GLU A 255 -26.18 19.67 14.28
CA GLU A 255 -26.77 20.03 12.98
C GLU A 255 -28.30 19.87 12.99
N THR A 256 -28.77 18.72 13.47
CA THR A 256 -30.21 18.41 13.58
C THR A 256 -30.91 19.41 14.50
N PHE A 257 -30.31 19.73 15.65
CA PHE A 257 -30.80 20.73 16.60
C PHE A 257 -30.99 22.10 15.93
N LEU A 258 -30.02 22.53 15.11
CA LEU A 258 -30.10 23.81 14.42
C LEU A 258 -31.17 23.82 13.32
N GLN A 259 -31.40 22.69 12.65
CA GLN A 259 -32.32 22.61 11.51
C GLN A 259 -33.78 22.42 11.91
N THR A 260 -34.05 21.72 13.02
CA THR A 260 -35.42 21.43 13.46
C THR A 260 -36.06 22.57 14.25
N ASN A 261 -37.39 22.64 14.21
CA ASN A 261 -38.21 23.46 15.11
C ASN A 261 -38.91 22.64 16.20
N ASP A 262 -38.89 21.31 16.09
CA ASP A 262 -39.51 20.41 17.04
C ASP A 262 -38.75 20.43 18.39
N THR A 263 -39.46 20.78 19.46
CA THR A 263 -38.90 20.90 20.82
C THR A 263 -38.49 19.55 21.40
N ILE A 264 -39.21 18.47 21.08
CA ILE A 264 -38.89 17.11 21.52
C ILE A 264 -37.58 16.65 20.87
N ILE A 265 -37.44 16.90 19.56
CA ILE A 265 -36.20 16.58 18.84
C ILE A 265 -35.04 17.42 19.39
N LYS A 266 -35.24 18.73 19.62
CA LYS A 266 -34.20 19.59 20.21
C LYS A 266 -33.71 19.09 21.56
N GLU A 267 -34.62 18.68 22.43
CA GLU A 267 -34.26 18.15 23.74
C GLU A 267 -33.45 16.85 23.62
N LYS A 268 -33.84 15.96 22.70
CA LYS A 268 -33.06 14.75 22.40
C LYS A 268 -31.65 15.09 21.90
N MET A 269 -31.52 16.04 20.98
CA MET A 269 -30.22 16.46 20.44
C MET A 269 -29.35 17.17 21.49
N TYR A 270 -29.95 17.97 22.36
CA TYR A 270 -29.28 18.62 23.49
C TYR A 270 -28.59 17.58 24.39
N LYS A 271 -29.31 16.51 24.75
CA LYS A 271 -28.77 15.40 25.54
C LYS A 271 -27.56 14.77 24.86
N ILE A 272 -27.67 14.43 23.58
CA ILE A 272 -26.54 13.84 22.82
C ILE A 272 -25.32 14.77 22.83
N CYS A 273 -25.48 16.05 22.49
CA CYS A 273 -24.35 16.99 22.45
C CYS A 273 -23.67 17.16 23.83
N ASN A 274 -24.44 17.19 24.92
CA ASN A 274 -23.92 17.54 26.25
C ASN A 274 -23.53 16.34 27.12
N GLU A 275 -24.22 15.20 27.00
CA GLU A 275 -24.09 14.04 27.89
C GLU A 275 -23.17 12.96 27.30
N GLU A 276 -23.07 12.82 25.97
CA GLU A 276 -22.25 11.77 25.33
C GLU A 276 -20.79 11.78 25.82
N LYS A 277 -20.23 12.96 26.11
CA LYS A 277 -18.86 13.11 26.62
C LYS A 277 -18.62 12.53 28.02
N HIS A 278 -19.70 12.23 28.74
CA HIS A 278 -19.69 11.68 30.11
C HIS A 278 -20.14 10.20 30.15
N LYS A 279 -20.61 9.65 29.02
CA LYS A 279 -20.93 8.23 28.93
C LYS A 279 -19.67 7.39 29.10
N ILE A 280 -19.81 6.30 29.84
CA ILE A 280 -18.72 5.38 30.12
C ILE A 280 -18.63 4.38 28.98
N GLU A 281 -17.49 4.38 28.29
CA GLU A 281 -17.17 3.39 27.27
C GLU A 281 -16.61 2.11 27.93
N ASN A 282 -17.16 0.96 27.57
CA ASN A 282 -16.52 -0.32 27.86
C ASN A 282 -15.47 -0.59 26.78
N PHE A 283 -14.19 -0.59 27.16
CA PHE A 283 -13.12 -0.82 26.20
C PHE A 283 -13.17 -2.26 25.67
N ILE A 284 -13.51 -2.40 24.40
CA ILE A 284 -13.45 -3.64 23.63
C ILE A 284 -12.33 -3.46 22.61
N ASP A 285 -11.33 -4.34 22.64
CA ASP A 285 -10.23 -4.27 21.69
C ASP A 285 -10.66 -4.84 20.33
N LEU A 286 -11.10 -3.96 19.42
CA LEU A 286 -11.50 -4.34 18.05
C LEU A 286 -10.31 -4.72 17.15
N ASN A 287 -9.06 -4.53 17.63
CA ASN A 287 -7.83 -4.70 16.84
C ASN A 287 -7.08 -6.01 17.13
N GLN A 288 -7.69 -6.98 17.83
CA GLN A 288 -7.08 -8.28 18.11
C GLN A 288 -7.79 -9.40 17.34
N ASN A 289 -7.02 -10.10 16.51
CA ASN A 289 -7.36 -11.45 16.03
C ASN A 289 -6.35 -12.47 16.63
N ASP A 290 -6.56 -13.76 16.39
CA ASP A 290 -5.70 -14.86 16.91
C ASP A 290 -4.20 -14.72 16.53
N VAL A 291 -3.87 -13.84 15.57
CA VAL A 291 -2.52 -13.60 15.03
C VAL A 291 -1.92 -12.25 15.49
N GLY A 292 -2.68 -11.38 16.16
CA GLY A 292 -2.22 -10.10 16.73
C GLY A 292 -2.78 -8.84 16.03
N LYS A 293 -1.95 -7.78 15.92
CA LYS A 293 -2.33 -6.45 15.38
C LYS A 293 -2.48 -6.48 13.85
N GLU A 294 -3.61 -6.95 13.33
CA GLU A 294 -3.84 -7.21 11.89
C GLU A 294 -3.46 -6.02 10.98
N GLY A 295 -3.97 -4.82 11.27
CA GLY A 295 -3.76 -3.64 10.43
C GLY A 295 -2.30 -3.17 10.36
N TYR A 296 -1.60 -3.19 11.49
CA TYR A 296 -0.23 -2.66 11.56
C TYR A 296 0.73 -3.58 10.82
N VAL A 297 0.54 -4.89 10.97
CA VAL A 297 1.33 -5.90 10.26
C VAL A 297 1.14 -5.77 8.75
N GLU A 298 -0.10 -5.55 8.28
CA GLU A 298 -0.36 -5.34 6.85
C GLU A 298 0.26 -4.02 6.35
N THR A 299 0.21 -2.94 7.13
CA THR A 299 0.90 -1.68 6.80
C THR A 299 2.40 -1.87 6.61
N ILE A 300 3.06 -2.61 7.51
CA ILE A 300 4.48 -2.95 7.39
C ILE A 300 4.74 -3.79 6.13
N ARG A 301 3.92 -4.81 5.87
CA ARG A 301 4.03 -5.67 4.69
C ARG A 301 3.92 -4.87 3.38
N LEU A 302 2.92 -3.99 3.27
CA LEU A 302 2.70 -3.15 2.10
C LEU A 302 3.88 -2.20 1.87
N ARG A 303 4.47 -1.67 2.94
CA ARG A 303 5.67 -0.83 2.87
C ARG A 303 6.86 -1.61 2.31
N GLU A 304 7.15 -2.78 2.85
CA GLU A 304 8.25 -3.63 2.36
C GLU A 304 8.07 -4.01 0.88
N LEU A 305 6.83 -4.29 0.47
CA LEU A 305 6.50 -4.58 -0.91
C LEU A 305 6.75 -3.36 -1.82
N LYS A 306 6.30 -2.17 -1.40
CA LYS A 306 6.52 -0.91 -2.12
C LYS A 306 8.01 -0.63 -2.28
N GLU A 307 8.81 -0.81 -1.24
CA GLU A 307 10.27 -0.63 -1.30
C GLU A 307 10.93 -1.60 -2.30
N LYS A 308 10.51 -2.88 -2.32
CA LYS A 308 10.99 -3.88 -3.29
C LYS A 308 10.65 -3.46 -4.72
N VAL A 309 9.41 -3.01 -4.97
CA VAL A 309 8.97 -2.55 -6.29
C VAL A 309 9.74 -1.31 -6.75
N CYS A 310 9.88 -0.30 -5.88
CA CYS A 310 10.63 0.91 -6.19
C CYS A 310 12.10 0.60 -6.52
N LYS A 311 12.76 -0.27 -5.74
CA LYS A 311 14.13 -0.72 -6.03
C LYS A 311 14.23 -1.39 -7.40
N GLN A 312 13.26 -2.25 -7.75
CA GLN A 312 13.24 -2.88 -9.08
C GLN A 312 13.05 -1.87 -10.22
N ILE A 313 12.18 -0.87 -10.04
CA ILE A 313 11.98 0.20 -11.03
C ILE A 313 13.28 0.99 -11.22
N LEU A 314 13.92 1.41 -10.13
CA LEU A 314 15.18 2.16 -10.17
C LEU A 314 16.27 1.35 -10.88
N ILE A 315 16.43 0.07 -10.53
CA ILE A 315 17.40 -0.82 -11.16
C ILE A 315 17.14 -0.92 -12.67
N LYS A 316 15.88 -1.13 -13.08
CA LYS A 316 15.50 -1.17 -14.51
C LYS A 316 15.82 0.13 -15.23
N GLN A 317 15.59 1.28 -14.59
CA GLN A 317 15.92 2.59 -15.15
C GLN A 317 17.43 2.76 -15.32
N VAL A 318 18.23 2.44 -14.30
CA VAL A 318 19.69 2.48 -14.38
C VAL A 318 20.22 1.58 -15.51
N TYR A 319 19.66 0.38 -15.67
CA TYR A 319 20.04 -0.50 -16.79
C TYR A 319 19.60 0.03 -18.15
N LYS A 320 18.44 0.69 -18.23
CA LYS A 320 17.97 1.35 -19.46
C LYS A 320 18.92 2.49 -19.85
N GLU A 321 19.24 3.38 -18.91
CA GLU A 321 20.16 4.50 -19.14
C GLU A 321 21.57 4.02 -19.52
N LYS A 322 22.09 2.98 -18.83
CA LYS A 322 23.35 2.34 -19.23
C LYS A 322 23.26 1.76 -20.63
N SER A 323 22.17 1.09 -20.98
CA SER A 323 21.99 0.54 -22.32
C SER A 323 21.91 1.63 -23.39
N GLU A 324 21.26 2.76 -23.13
CA GLU A 324 21.15 3.89 -24.04
C GLU A 324 22.50 4.58 -24.25
N LYS A 325 23.27 4.80 -23.17
CA LYS A 325 24.65 5.31 -23.27
C LYS A 325 25.58 4.38 -24.06
N MET A 326 25.29 3.08 -24.06
CA MET A 326 26.05 2.04 -24.76
C MET A 326 25.50 1.74 -26.17
N LYS A 327 24.53 2.52 -26.67
CA LYS A 327 24.04 2.45 -28.06
C LYS A 327 24.66 3.56 -28.90
N GLY A 328 24.78 3.31 -30.20
CA GLY A 328 25.25 4.32 -31.15
C GLY A 328 26.67 4.79 -30.85
N GLU A 329 26.96 6.01 -31.28
CA GLU A 329 28.28 6.65 -31.16
C GLU A 329 28.79 6.80 -29.72
N GLY A 330 27.92 6.69 -28.70
CA GLY A 330 28.31 6.70 -27.29
C GLY A 330 29.05 5.43 -26.83
N ASN A 331 28.95 4.33 -27.60
CA ASN A 331 29.76 3.15 -27.39
C ASN A 331 31.06 3.28 -28.18
N HIS A 332 32.21 3.24 -27.48
CA HIS A 332 33.54 3.35 -28.08
C HIS A 332 33.79 2.35 -29.23
N ASN A 333 33.01 1.27 -29.28
CA ASN A 333 33.10 0.21 -30.29
C ASN A 333 32.02 0.28 -31.39
N TYR A 334 31.13 1.27 -31.38
CA TYR A 334 30.10 1.41 -32.41
C TYR A 334 30.72 1.77 -33.76
N GLY A 335 30.34 1.04 -34.81
CA GLY A 335 30.87 1.22 -36.17
C GLY A 335 32.29 0.69 -36.41
N LYS A 336 32.98 0.18 -35.37
CA LYS A 336 34.32 -0.40 -35.52
C LYS A 336 34.25 -1.90 -35.75
N GLU A 337 34.81 -2.39 -36.86
CA GLU A 337 35.04 -3.82 -37.01
C GLU A 337 36.12 -4.25 -36.01
N PHE A 338 35.74 -5.11 -35.07
CA PHE A 338 36.74 -5.72 -34.19
C PHE A 338 37.72 -6.55 -35.01
N SER A 339 39.02 -6.31 -34.82
CA SER A 339 40.06 -7.16 -35.38
C SER A 339 39.84 -8.62 -34.93
N LYS A 340 40.31 -9.58 -35.73
CA LYS A 340 40.22 -11.01 -35.38
C LYS A 340 40.82 -11.29 -34.00
N GLU A 341 41.88 -10.57 -33.63
CA GLU A 341 42.53 -10.68 -32.34
C GLU A 341 41.65 -10.15 -31.19
N THR A 342 41.01 -8.99 -31.36
CA THR A 342 40.08 -8.44 -30.35
C THR A 342 38.85 -9.33 -30.19
N LYS A 343 38.29 -9.86 -31.29
CA LYS A 343 37.21 -10.86 -31.24
C LYS A 343 37.62 -12.10 -30.43
N LYS A 344 38.86 -12.57 -30.62
CA LYS A 344 39.43 -13.71 -29.87
C LYS A 344 39.61 -13.38 -28.39
N LYS A 345 40.16 -12.20 -28.05
CA LYS A 345 40.34 -11.75 -26.65
C LYS A 345 39.01 -11.58 -25.92
N MET A 346 38.01 -10.97 -26.56
CA MET A 346 36.66 -10.86 -25.98
C MET A 346 36.00 -12.23 -25.79
N SER A 347 36.13 -13.14 -26.77
CA SER A 347 35.62 -14.50 -26.63
C SER A 347 36.31 -15.27 -25.51
N ASN A 348 37.61 -15.10 -25.32
CA ASN A 348 38.34 -15.73 -24.22
C ASN A 348 37.91 -15.14 -22.87
N SER A 349 37.82 -13.81 -22.77
CA SER A 349 37.36 -13.14 -21.54
C SER A 349 35.93 -13.52 -21.13
N ILE A 350 35.00 -13.66 -22.09
CA ILE A 350 33.64 -14.16 -21.81
C ILE A 350 33.67 -15.64 -21.39
N LYS A 351 34.58 -16.45 -21.98
CA LYS A 351 34.78 -17.85 -21.60
C LYS A 351 35.53 -18.02 -20.27
N ASP A 352 36.22 -17.01 -19.77
CA ASP A 352 36.96 -17.05 -18.49
C ASP A 352 36.22 -16.31 -17.36
N ALA A 353 35.05 -15.72 -17.67
CA ALA A 353 34.20 -15.08 -16.66
C ALA A 353 33.68 -16.11 -15.64
N LYS A 354 33.63 -15.70 -14.36
CA LYS A 354 33.05 -16.51 -13.27
C LYS A 354 31.69 -17.06 -13.72
N ASN A 355 31.56 -18.40 -13.76
CA ASN A 355 30.42 -19.21 -14.21
C ASN A 355 30.45 -19.74 -15.67
N SER A 356 31.58 -19.64 -16.38
CA SER A 356 31.75 -20.34 -17.65
C SER A 356 31.97 -21.85 -17.47
N VAL A 357 31.68 -22.63 -18.51
CA VAL A 357 31.88 -24.09 -18.51
C VAL A 357 33.28 -24.39 -19.04
N SER A 358 34.07 -25.17 -18.30
CA SER A 358 35.41 -25.59 -18.72
C SER A 358 35.36 -26.56 -19.91
N ASP A 359 36.42 -26.58 -20.72
CA ASP A 359 36.54 -27.51 -21.85
C ASP A 359 36.40 -28.97 -21.41
N GLU A 360 36.98 -29.33 -20.26
CA GLU A 360 36.84 -30.67 -19.63
C GLU A 360 35.38 -31.02 -19.34
N THR A 361 34.61 -30.05 -18.85
CA THR A 361 33.19 -30.24 -18.55
C THR A 361 32.38 -30.40 -19.83
N ILE A 362 32.71 -29.65 -20.90
CA ILE A 362 32.08 -29.79 -22.21
C ILE A 362 32.32 -31.20 -22.78
N ILE A 363 33.55 -31.71 -22.68
CA ILE A 363 33.91 -33.07 -23.14
C ILE A 363 33.12 -34.12 -22.36
N LYS A 364 33.07 -34.01 -21.02
CA LYS A 364 32.29 -34.93 -20.16
C LYS A 364 30.80 -34.92 -20.52
N VAL A 365 30.20 -33.73 -20.71
CA VAL A 365 28.79 -33.62 -21.14
C VAL A 365 28.57 -34.34 -22.48
N ARG A 366 29.48 -34.18 -23.46
CA ARG A 366 29.35 -34.84 -24.76
C ARG A 366 29.50 -36.36 -24.67
N GLN A 367 30.41 -36.84 -23.83
CA GLN A 367 30.57 -38.26 -23.58
C GLN A 367 29.30 -38.86 -22.96
N MET A 368 28.74 -38.23 -21.92
CA MET A 368 27.50 -38.69 -21.30
C MET A 368 26.31 -38.68 -22.29
N ILE A 369 26.25 -37.70 -23.22
CA ILE A 369 25.22 -37.68 -24.27
C ILE A 369 25.40 -38.86 -25.23
N LYS A 370 26.64 -39.20 -25.62
CA LYS A 370 26.95 -40.36 -26.47
C LYS A 370 26.60 -41.69 -25.79
N GLU A 371 26.78 -41.76 -24.47
CA GLU A 371 26.39 -42.88 -23.62
C GLU A 371 24.86 -42.96 -23.39
N GLY A 372 24.08 -42.01 -23.89
CA GLY A 372 22.62 -42.04 -23.86
C GLY A 372 21.96 -41.44 -22.61
N HIS A 373 22.73 -40.77 -21.74
CA HIS A 373 22.18 -40.12 -20.54
C HIS A 373 21.19 -38.99 -20.88
N LYS A 374 20.12 -38.85 -20.07
CA LYS A 374 19.17 -37.74 -20.25
C LYS A 374 19.79 -36.45 -19.71
N ASN A 375 19.37 -35.29 -20.25
CA ASN A 375 19.89 -33.98 -19.82
C ASN A 375 19.70 -33.71 -18.31
N ILE A 376 18.72 -34.35 -17.66
CA ILE A 376 18.50 -34.19 -16.22
C ILE A 376 19.56 -34.92 -15.40
N ASP A 377 19.96 -36.12 -15.84
CA ASP A 377 21.00 -36.91 -15.18
C ASP A 377 22.34 -36.15 -15.26
N ILE A 378 22.67 -35.63 -16.44
CA ILE A 378 23.88 -34.82 -16.68
C ILE A 378 23.87 -33.54 -15.80
N GLN A 379 22.71 -32.91 -15.62
CA GLN A 379 22.57 -31.74 -14.74
C GLN A 379 22.91 -32.07 -13.30
N HIS A 380 22.41 -33.18 -12.78
CA HIS A 380 22.69 -33.60 -11.41
C HIS A 380 24.16 -34.02 -11.24
N THR A 381 24.73 -34.77 -12.18
CA THR A 381 26.11 -35.26 -12.10
C THR A 381 27.14 -34.13 -12.18
N LEU A 382 26.93 -33.13 -13.04
CA LEU A 382 27.92 -32.06 -13.29
C LEU A 382 27.55 -30.72 -12.67
N ASN A 383 26.44 -30.65 -11.93
CA ASN A 383 25.88 -29.43 -11.35
C ASN A 383 25.76 -28.28 -12.37
N LEU A 384 25.30 -28.61 -13.58
CA LEU A 384 25.14 -27.65 -14.68
C LEU A 384 23.67 -27.31 -14.91
N PRO A 385 23.32 -26.04 -15.19
CA PRO A 385 21.98 -25.70 -15.65
C PRO A 385 21.60 -26.47 -16.92
N ARG A 386 20.37 -26.97 -17.00
CA ARG A 386 19.85 -27.74 -18.15
C ARG A 386 19.99 -27.05 -19.51
N HIS A 387 19.87 -25.72 -19.52
CA HIS A 387 20.04 -24.92 -20.74
C HIS A 387 21.49 -24.93 -21.24
N THR A 388 22.47 -24.99 -20.33
CA THR A 388 23.90 -25.10 -20.66
C THR A 388 24.21 -26.42 -21.33
N ILE A 389 23.70 -27.53 -20.78
CA ILE A 389 23.83 -28.88 -21.36
C ILE A 389 23.23 -28.91 -22.77
N THR A 390 22.05 -28.31 -22.95
CA THR A 390 21.39 -28.25 -24.27
C THR A 390 22.21 -27.44 -25.28
N ARG A 391 22.84 -26.34 -24.86
CA ARG A 391 23.75 -25.55 -25.72
C ARG A 391 25.03 -26.31 -26.08
N ILE A 392 25.56 -27.14 -25.19
CA ILE A 392 26.70 -28.03 -25.48
C ILE A 392 26.27 -29.11 -26.48
N LYS A 393 25.13 -29.76 -26.24
CA LYS A 393 24.54 -30.78 -27.12
C LYS A 393 24.33 -30.28 -28.54
N ASN A 394 23.85 -29.04 -28.68
CA ASN A 394 23.58 -28.43 -29.98
C ASN A 394 24.81 -27.78 -30.63
N GLY A 395 26.02 -27.94 -30.07
CA GLY A 395 27.25 -27.33 -30.63
C GLY A 395 27.27 -25.80 -30.57
N THR A 396 26.44 -25.19 -29.72
CA THR A 396 26.46 -23.74 -29.47
C THR A 396 27.60 -23.36 -28.53
N ILE A 397 27.92 -24.24 -27.58
CA ILE A 397 29.10 -24.18 -26.70
C ILE A 397 30.01 -25.34 -27.12
N CYS A 398 31.21 -25.01 -27.59
CA CYS A 398 32.21 -25.97 -28.05
C CYS A 398 33.54 -25.76 -27.32
N CYS A 399 34.34 -26.83 -27.25
CA CYS A 399 35.71 -26.77 -26.74
C CYS A 399 36.58 -25.86 -27.62
N ARG A 400 37.72 -25.39 -27.08
CA ARG A 400 38.65 -24.51 -27.83
C ARG A 400 39.22 -25.14 -29.11
N ILE A 401 39.20 -26.46 -29.23
CA ILE A 401 39.76 -27.23 -30.36
C ILE A 401 38.71 -27.48 -31.44
N GLU A 402 37.42 -27.24 -31.16
CA GLU A 402 36.33 -27.57 -32.06
C GLU A 402 35.85 -26.35 -32.85
N GLU A 403 35.63 -26.53 -34.15
CA GLU A 403 34.93 -25.53 -34.95
C GLU A 403 33.46 -25.43 -34.52
N LYS A 404 32.99 -24.19 -34.39
CA LYS A 404 31.60 -23.94 -34.02
C LYS A 404 30.71 -24.33 -35.20
N ILE A 405 29.76 -25.23 -34.97
CA ILE A 405 28.76 -25.58 -35.98
C ILE A 405 28.01 -24.31 -36.35
N ASN A 406 28.18 -23.88 -37.60
CA ASN A 406 27.54 -22.67 -38.11
C ASN A 406 26.07 -22.98 -38.38
N THR A 407 25.27 -22.98 -37.31
CA THR A 407 23.83 -23.15 -37.41
C THR A 407 23.26 -21.87 -38.01
N LYS A 408 22.72 -21.98 -39.23
CA LYS A 408 21.98 -20.88 -39.87
C LYS A 408 20.87 -20.48 -38.89
N SER A 409 20.83 -19.20 -38.52
CA SER A 409 19.81 -18.70 -37.61
C SER A 409 18.44 -18.89 -38.26
N MET A 410 17.60 -19.72 -37.65
CA MET A 410 16.22 -19.88 -38.10
C MET A 410 15.41 -18.65 -37.70
N THR A 411 14.52 -18.20 -38.57
CA THR A 411 13.53 -17.18 -38.21
C THR A 411 12.57 -17.72 -37.16
N LYS A 412 11.88 -16.84 -36.42
CA LYS A 412 10.89 -17.25 -35.41
C LYS A 412 9.79 -18.13 -36.03
N GLU A 413 9.43 -17.83 -37.27
CA GLU A 413 8.51 -18.58 -38.09
C GLU A 413 9.04 -20.00 -38.35
N GLU A 414 10.24 -20.14 -38.91
CA GLU A 414 10.88 -21.44 -39.15
C GLU A 414 11.01 -22.29 -37.86
N VAL A 415 11.31 -21.66 -36.72
CA VAL A 415 11.37 -22.34 -35.41
C VAL A 415 10.00 -22.85 -34.98
N ASN A 416 8.94 -22.09 -35.25
CA ASN A 416 7.57 -22.49 -34.91
C ASN A 416 7.07 -23.60 -35.83
N LEU A 417 7.40 -23.53 -37.13
CA LEU A 417 7.09 -24.57 -38.12
C LEU A 417 7.77 -25.89 -37.77
N SER A 418 9.07 -25.87 -37.46
CA SER A 418 9.84 -27.08 -37.12
C SER A 418 9.38 -27.77 -35.83
N LYS A 419 8.72 -27.04 -34.92
CA LYS A 419 8.17 -27.60 -33.67
C LYS A 419 6.71 -28.06 -33.80
N ARG A 420 6.05 -27.75 -34.91
CA ARG A 420 4.63 -28.00 -35.10
C ARG A 420 4.38 -29.49 -35.37
N LYS A 421 3.39 -30.07 -34.67
CA LYS A 421 2.99 -31.48 -34.81
C LYS A 421 1.65 -31.68 -35.53
N ILE A 422 1.02 -30.58 -35.95
CA ILE A 422 -0.29 -30.53 -36.58
C ILE A 422 -0.18 -29.78 -37.91
N GLN A 423 -0.82 -30.28 -38.96
CA GLN A 423 -0.77 -29.68 -40.29
C GLN A 423 -1.68 -28.43 -40.35
N SER A 424 -1.44 -27.55 -41.33
CA SER A 424 -2.22 -26.33 -41.50
C SER A 424 -3.71 -26.60 -41.73
N ASP A 425 -4.05 -27.60 -42.55
CA ASP A 425 -5.44 -27.98 -42.82
C ASP A 425 -6.15 -28.52 -41.57
N GLU A 426 -5.44 -29.26 -40.71
CA GLU A 426 -5.97 -29.73 -39.43
C GLU A 426 -6.18 -28.57 -38.44
N ILE A 427 -5.33 -27.54 -38.47
CA ILE A 427 -5.53 -26.32 -37.68
C ILE A 427 -6.81 -25.61 -38.13
N ILE A 428 -7.06 -25.47 -39.43
CA ILE A 428 -8.28 -24.88 -39.97
C ILE A 428 -9.51 -25.65 -39.46
N ASN A 429 -9.49 -26.99 -39.55
CA ASN A 429 -10.56 -27.84 -39.03
C ASN A 429 -10.80 -27.61 -37.52
N VAL A 430 -9.74 -27.49 -36.71
CA VAL A 430 -9.88 -27.20 -35.27
C VAL A 430 -10.64 -25.89 -35.04
N ILE A 431 -10.34 -24.85 -35.82
CA ILE A 431 -10.96 -23.53 -35.69
C ILE A 431 -12.44 -23.59 -36.06
N GLU A 432 -12.79 -24.24 -37.17
CA GLU A 432 -14.18 -24.44 -37.61
C GLU A 432 -15.02 -25.18 -36.55
N LYS A 433 -14.47 -26.25 -35.96
CA LYS A 433 -15.16 -27.01 -34.91
C LYS A 433 -15.32 -26.17 -33.64
N TYR A 434 -14.37 -25.29 -33.32
CA TYR A 434 -14.53 -24.35 -32.21
C TYR A 434 -15.64 -23.32 -32.44
N ILE A 435 -15.75 -22.77 -33.66
CA ILE A 435 -16.86 -21.87 -34.05
C ILE A 435 -18.19 -22.61 -33.95
N SER A 436 -18.20 -23.91 -34.23
CA SER A 436 -19.36 -24.80 -34.08
C SER A 436 -19.61 -25.26 -32.64
N ASN A 437 -18.97 -24.66 -31.64
CA ASN A 437 -19.10 -24.96 -30.21
C ASN A 437 -18.68 -26.38 -29.76
N TRP A 438 -17.78 -27.05 -30.49
CA TRP A 438 -17.27 -28.36 -30.07
C TRP A 438 -16.33 -28.25 -28.86
N LYS A 439 -16.41 -29.23 -27.95
CA LYS A 439 -15.47 -29.34 -26.83
C LYS A 439 -14.10 -29.84 -27.33
N PRO A 440 -12.97 -29.42 -26.71
CA PRO A 440 -11.63 -29.83 -27.15
C PRO A 440 -11.42 -31.34 -27.28
N LYS A 441 -12.07 -32.15 -26.44
CA LYS A 441 -12.00 -33.61 -26.50
C LYS A 441 -12.66 -34.14 -27.78
N GLN A 442 -13.85 -33.65 -28.13
CA GLN A 442 -14.56 -34.04 -29.34
C GLN A 442 -13.77 -33.66 -30.61
N ILE A 443 -13.10 -32.50 -30.59
CA ILE A 443 -12.23 -32.07 -31.70
C ILE A 443 -11.01 -33.00 -31.82
N LEU A 444 -10.40 -33.40 -30.70
CA LEU A 444 -9.29 -34.35 -30.72
C LEU A 444 -9.73 -35.70 -31.28
N ASP A 445 -10.83 -36.26 -30.77
CA ASP A 445 -11.36 -37.56 -31.19
C ASP A 445 -11.62 -37.55 -32.71
N TYR A 446 -12.24 -36.48 -33.23
CA TYR A 446 -12.43 -36.27 -34.68
C TYR A 446 -11.13 -36.26 -35.49
N LEU A 447 -10.09 -35.55 -35.01
CA LEU A 447 -8.80 -35.49 -35.72
C LEU A 447 -8.07 -36.84 -35.70
N ILE A 448 -8.23 -37.63 -34.63
CA ILE A 448 -7.64 -38.97 -34.54
C ILE A 448 -8.30 -39.88 -35.57
N GLU A 449 -9.64 -39.90 -35.63
CA GLU A 449 -10.40 -40.68 -36.60
C GLU A 449 -10.04 -40.31 -38.05
N GLU A 450 -9.94 -39.01 -38.36
CA GLU A 450 -9.53 -38.54 -39.70
C GLU A 450 -8.08 -38.92 -40.04
N ARG A 451 -7.16 -38.87 -39.07
CA ARG A 451 -5.78 -39.32 -39.29
C ARG A 451 -5.71 -40.83 -39.52
N GLU A 452 -6.44 -41.62 -38.75
CA GLU A 452 -6.52 -43.07 -38.90
C GLU A 452 -7.06 -43.46 -40.28
N LYS A 453 -8.13 -42.80 -40.72
CA LYS A 453 -8.72 -42.99 -42.05
C LYS A 453 -7.73 -42.71 -43.19
N ASN A 454 -6.84 -41.74 -42.99
CA ASN A 454 -5.82 -41.34 -43.95
C ASN A 454 -4.46 -42.05 -43.76
N ASN A 455 -4.37 -43.05 -42.85
CA ASN A 455 -3.13 -43.74 -42.48
C ASN A 455 -2.00 -42.80 -42.02
N ILE A 456 -2.33 -41.69 -41.35
CA ILE A 456 -1.38 -40.72 -40.80
C ILE A 456 -1.09 -41.07 -39.33
N PRO A 457 0.18 -41.22 -38.90
CA PRO A 457 0.52 -41.46 -37.50
C PRO A 457 -0.04 -40.37 -36.57
N ASN A 458 -0.71 -40.79 -35.51
CA ASN A 458 -1.28 -39.86 -34.55
C ASN A 458 -0.19 -39.26 -33.65
N THR A 459 0.07 -37.96 -33.82
CA THR A 459 0.99 -37.16 -32.99
C THR A 459 0.28 -36.00 -32.30
N ILE A 460 -1.05 -35.92 -32.44
CA ILE A 460 -1.88 -34.85 -31.89
C ILE A 460 -2.25 -35.20 -30.45
N THR A 461 -2.17 -34.19 -29.57
CA THR A 461 -2.60 -34.30 -28.18
C THR A 461 -3.67 -33.26 -27.90
N ILE A 462 -4.45 -33.46 -26.83
CA ILE A 462 -5.46 -32.49 -26.40
C ILE A 462 -4.87 -31.10 -26.11
N ASP A 463 -3.60 -31.06 -25.71
CA ASP A 463 -2.89 -29.80 -25.43
C ASP A 463 -2.61 -29.00 -26.69
N ILE A 464 -2.37 -29.67 -27.83
CA ILE A 464 -2.23 -28.98 -29.13
C ILE A 464 -3.53 -28.28 -29.49
N VAL A 465 -4.67 -28.98 -29.37
CA VAL A 465 -6.02 -28.44 -29.63
C VAL A 465 -6.34 -27.25 -28.71
N LYS A 466 -6.08 -27.39 -27.40
CA LYS A 466 -6.26 -26.30 -26.43
C LYS A 466 -5.33 -25.11 -26.70
N ASN A 467 -4.10 -25.38 -27.14
CA ASN A 467 -3.12 -24.32 -27.44
C ASN A 467 -3.54 -23.47 -28.64
N ILE A 468 -4.15 -24.08 -29.67
CA ILE A 468 -4.74 -23.36 -30.80
C ILE A 468 -5.81 -22.40 -30.29
N LYS A 469 -6.77 -22.86 -29.47
CA LYS A 469 -7.80 -22.00 -28.87
C LYS A 469 -7.21 -20.82 -28.09
N ARG A 470 -6.20 -21.08 -27.27
CA ARG A 470 -5.52 -20.05 -26.48
C ARG A 470 -4.83 -19.02 -27.37
N ASN A 471 -4.18 -19.45 -28.45
CA ASN A 471 -3.52 -18.55 -29.38
C ASN A 471 -4.53 -17.67 -30.13
N MET A 472 -5.69 -18.21 -30.52
CA MET A 472 -6.79 -17.42 -31.10
C MET A 472 -7.27 -16.32 -30.15
N LYS A 473 -7.57 -16.68 -28.88
CA LYS A 473 -7.99 -15.70 -27.85
C LYS A 473 -6.98 -14.59 -27.61
N ASN A 474 -5.70 -14.86 -27.82
CA ASN A 474 -4.61 -13.90 -27.66
C ASN A 474 -4.25 -13.17 -28.96
N ASN A 475 -5.05 -13.31 -30.03
CA ASN A 475 -4.78 -12.77 -31.36
C ASN A 475 -3.38 -13.12 -31.90
N GLN A 476 -2.89 -14.33 -31.60
CA GLN A 476 -1.61 -14.82 -32.10
C GLN A 476 -1.79 -15.59 -33.42
N LYS A 477 -0.98 -15.26 -34.43
CA LYS A 477 -0.97 -15.99 -35.71
C LYS A 477 -0.58 -17.46 -35.51
N ILE A 478 -1.45 -18.38 -35.94
CA ILE A 478 -1.26 -19.83 -35.81
C ILE A 478 -0.72 -20.41 -37.12
N ILE A 479 -1.27 -19.97 -38.25
CA ILE A 479 -0.78 -20.27 -39.61
C ILE A 479 -0.09 -19.01 -40.15
N TYR A 480 1.06 -19.18 -40.81
CA TYR A 480 1.76 -18.10 -41.52
C TYR A 480 1.37 -18.07 -43.00
N GLU A 481 1.41 -16.88 -43.61
CA GLU A 481 1.08 -16.67 -45.03
C GLU A 481 1.99 -17.48 -45.97
N SER A 482 3.23 -17.76 -45.55
CA SER A 482 4.18 -18.57 -46.31
C SER A 482 3.84 -20.07 -46.36
N GLU A 483 2.94 -20.55 -45.49
CA GLU A 483 2.66 -21.99 -45.32
C GLU A 483 1.58 -22.52 -46.27
N VAL A 484 0.68 -21.65 -46.73
CA VAL A 484 -0.54 -22.03 -47.44
C VAL A 484 -0.77 -21.11 -48.64
N SER A 485 -1.64 -21.50 -49.56
CA SER A 485 -2.03 -20.61 -50.65
C SER A 485 -2.71 -19.35 -50.10
N LEU A 486 -2.63 -18.25 -50.84
CA LEU A 486 -3.27 -16.98 -50.48
C LEU A 486 -4.77 -17.16 -50.17
N GLU A 487 -5.47 -17.96 -50.98
CA GLU A 487 -6.88 -18.31 -50.78
C GLU A 487 -7.13 -18.99 -49.43
N LYS A 488 -6.32 -20.01 -49.08
CA LYS A 488 -6.42 -20.70 -47.78
C LYS A 488 -6.08 -19.78 -46.61
N TYR A 489 -5.11 -18.88 -46.79
CA TYR A 489 -4.73 -17.92 -45.74
C TYR A 489 -5.84 -16.88 -45.49
N ASN A 490 -6.49 -16.41 -46.55
CA ASN A 490 -7.65 -15.51 -46.46
C ASN A 490 -8.80 -16.21 -45.74
N TYR A 491 -9.11 -17.45 -46.11
CA TYR A 491 -10.12 -18.27 -45.43
C TYR A 491 -9.84 -18.46 -43.94
N TYR A 492 -8.59 -18.80 -43.58
CA TYR A 492 -8.15 -18.88 -42.19
C TYR A 492 -8.37 -17.55 -41.44
N THR A 493 -8.07 -16.42 -42.07
CA THR A 493 -8.24 -15.09 -41.47
C THR A 493 -9.71 -14.78 -41.20
N GLU A 494 -10.60 -15.12 -42.14
CA GLU A 494 -12.06 -15.01 -41.96
C GLU A 494 -12.57 -15.86 -40.79
N LEU A 495 -12.08 -17.10 -40.65
CA LEU A 495 -12.44 -17.97 -39.54
C LEU A 495 -11.99 -17.41 -38.18
N ILE A 496 -10.79 -16.83 -38.08
CA ILE A 496 -10.32 -16.19 -36.84
C ILE A 496 -11.22 -15.01 -36.46
N ASN A 497 -11.62 -14.18 -37.42
CA ASN A 497 -12.52 -13.06 -37.19
C ASN A 497 -13.89 -13.56 -36.69
N LYS A 498 -14.46 -14.56 -37.36
CA LYS A 498 -15.73 -15.18 -36.96
C LYS A 498 -15.67 -15.81 -35.57
N TYR A 499 -14.56 -16.46 -35.22
CA TYR A 499 -14.35 -17.00 -33.87
C TYR A 499 -14.33 -15.90 -32.80
N ASN A 500 -13.72 -14.74 -33.09
CA ASN A 500 -13.65 -13.60 -32.19
C ASN A 500 -14.99 -12.86 -32.03
N GLU A 501 -15.85 -12.88 -33.05
CA GLU A 501 -17.21 -12.34 -32.97
C GLU A 501 -18.16 -13.21 -32.13
N THR A 502 -17.89 -14.51 -32.05
CA THR A 502 -18.75 -15.50 -31.38
C THR A 502 -18.29 -15.87 -29.97
N SER A 503 -17.06 -15.51 -29.59
CA SER A 503 -16.44 -15.79 -28.27
C SER A 503 -16.59 -14.63 -27.30
#